data_AF-A0A809YNY2-F1
#
_entry.id   AF-A0A809YNY2-F1
#
_cell.length_a   1.000
_cell.length_b   1.000
_cell.length_c   1.000
_cell.angle_alpha   90.00
_cell.angle_beta   90.00
_cell.angle_gamma   90.00
#
_symmetry.space_group_name_H-M   'P 1'
#
loop_
_entity.id
_entity.type
_entity.pdbx_description
1 polymer ?
#
loop_
_entity_poly.entity_id
_entity_poly.type
_entity_poly.pdbx_seq_one_letter_code
_entity_poly.pdbx_strand_id
1 'polypeptide(L)'
;MAEMHERLAAARKEAGFGTVRAAADALGVKEVTYAQHENGTRGFRRDAADKYARKFHVGLEWLLTGKGPKERRPAKIPASEQRYVALVGYVGAGAETHFFANDAPLDEVPAPNGTTEETVAVEIRGDSLGSFFDRWLVFYDDVRRPVTTDLINRLCVVGIEDGRILIKKIQRSKSRGLFHLLSQTEPPILDVRIEWAAAVKNMVPK
;
A
#
# COMPACT_ATOMS: atom_id res chain seq x y z
N MET A 1 3.33 -6.46 -35.55
CA MET A 1 2.90 -6.72 -34.16
C MET A 1 4.17 -6.71 -33.32
N ALA A 2 4.20 -6.01 -32.19
CA ALA A 2 5.39 -6.03 -31.34
C ALA A 2 5.64 -7.44 -30.81
N GLU A 3 6.87 -7.90 -30.77
CA GLU A 3 7.24 -9.22 -30.27
C GLU A 3 7.17 -9.30 -28.74
N MET A 4 7.19 -10.51 -28.18
CA MET A 4 7.01 -10.73 -26.73
C MET A 4 8.07 -10.00 -25.88
N HIS A 5 9.32 -9.97 -26.34
CA HIS A 5 10.42 -9.30 -25.66
C HIS A 5 10.28 -7.76 -25.73
N GLU A 6 9.78 -7.22 -26.84
CA GLU A 6 9.51 -5.78 -27.00
C GLU A 6 8.38 -5.32 -26.07
N ARG A 7 7.32 -6.13 -25.93
CA ARG A 7 6.24 -5.86 -24.96
C ARG A 7 6.74 -5.89 -23.52
N LEU A 8 7.66 -6.81 -23.19
CA LEU A 8 8.29 -6.86 -21.87
C LEU A 8 9.12 -5.59 -21.60
N ALA A 9 9.92 -5.15 -22.58
CA ALA A 9 10.71 -3.92 -22.47
C ALA A 9 9.84 -2.67 -22.30
N ALA A 10 8.73 -2.58 -23.05
CA ALA A 10 7.77 -1.49 -22.93
C ALA A 10 7.10 -1.49 -21.54
N ALA A 11 6.60 -2.65 -21.09
CA ALA A 11 5.96 -2.79 -19.78
C ALA A 11 6.91 -2.39 -18.63
N ARG A 12 8.18 -2.79 -18.70
CA ARG A 12 9.19 -2.39 -17.70
C ARG A 12 9.34 -0.87 -17.61
N LYS A 13 9.51 -0.21 -18.76
CA LYS A 13 9.73 1.25 -18.84
C LYS A 13 8.52 2.02 -18.32
N GLU A 14 7.33 1.60 -18.72
CA GLU A 14 6.07 2.22 -18.27
C GLU A 14 5.80 1.99 -16.78
N ALA A 15 6.22 0.86 -16.23
CA ALA A 15 6.18 0.60 -14.80
C ALA A 15 7.26 1.36 -13.99
N GLY A 16 8.03 2.25 -14.63
CA GLY A 16 9.00 3.13 -13.97
C GLY A 16 10.37 2.50 -13.69
N PHE A 17 10.63 1.28 -14.17
CA PHE A 17 11.94 0.65 -13.99
C PHE A 17 12.89 1.10 -15.10
N GLY A 18 13.69 2.12 -14.83
CA GLY A 18 14.62 2.71 -15.82
C GLY A 18 15.68 1.74 -16.34
N THR A 19 16.11 0.75 -15.53
CA THR A 19 17.16 -0.20 -15.89
C THR A 19 16.69 -1.66 -15.79
N VAL A 20 17.35 -2.53 -16.55
CA VAL A 20 17.16 -3.99 -16.52
C VAL A 20 17.46 -4.55 -15.13
N ARG A 21 18.54 -4.06 -14.50
CA ARG A 21 18.92 -4.42 -13.13
C ARG A 21 17.85 -4.08 -12.10
N ALA A 22 17.33 -2.84 -12.12
CA ALA A 22 16.28 -2.42 -11.20
C ALA A 22 15.02 -3.28 -11.34
N ALA A 23 14.66 -3.65 -12.57
CA ALA A 23 13.54 -4.56 -12.81
C ALA A 23 13.81 -5.96 -12.26
N ALA A 24 14.99 -6.53 -12.53
CA ALA A 24 15.37 -7.86 -12.06
C ALA A 24 15.40 -7.96 -10.53
N ASP A 25 15.97 -6.96 -9.85
CA ASP A 25 16.01 -6.87 -8.39
C ASP A 25 14.58 -6.80 -7.83
N ALA A 26 13.73 -5.97 -8.42
CA ALA A 26 12.34 -5.80 -7.98
C ALA A 26 11.46 -7.04 -8.27
N LEU A 27 11.85 -7.87 -9.23
CA LEU A 27 11.24 -9.15 -9.59
C LEU A 27 11.78 -10.34 -8.78
N GLY A 28 12.91 -10.17 -8.07
CA GLY A 28 13.61 -11.27 -7.40
C GLY A 28 14.16 -12.32 -8.36
N VAL A 29 14.58 -11.92 -9.57
CA VAL A 29 15.18 -12.80 -10.59
C VAL A 29 16.61 -12.37 -10.90
N LYS A 30 17.43 -13.28 -11.41
CA LYS A 30 18.79 -12.94 -11.86
C LYS A 30 18.75 -11.93 -13.01
N GLU A 31 19.54 -10.87 -12.92
CA GLU A 31 19.64 -9.82 -13.96
C GLU A 31 19.89 -10.41 -15.35
N VAL A 32 20.86 -11.32 -15.46
CA VAL A 32 21.20 -11.98 -16.73
C VAL A 32 19.99 -12.72 -17.33
N THR A 33 19.19 -13.39 -16.50
CA THR A 33 18.00 -14.11 -16.96
C THR A 33 16.93 -13.15 -17.47
N TYR A 34 16.67 -12.07 -16.73
CA TYR A 34 15.71 -11.05 -17.15
C TYR A 34 16.17 -10.33 -18.43
N ALA A 35 17.45 -9.98 -18.52
CA ALA A 35 18.06 -9.36 -19.70
C ALA A 35 17.88 -10.21 -20.96
N GLN A 36 18.13 -11.53 -20.87
CA GLN A 36 17.94 -12.46 -21.99
C GLN A 36 16.48 -12.56 -22.46
N HIS A 37 15.52 -12.38 -21.55
CA HIS A 37 14.10 -12.37 -21.88
C HIS A 37 13.66 -11.06 -22.54
N GLU A 38 14.18 -9.93 -22.06
CA GLU A 38 13.84 -8.60 -22.57
C GLU A 38 14.52 -8.29 -23.91
N ASN A 39 15.75 -8.76 -24.12
CA ASN A 39 16.49 -8.53 -25.37
C ASN A 39 16.16 -9.56 -26.48
N GLY A 40 15.26 -10.52 -26.21
CA GLY A 40 14.84 -11.53 -27.18
C GLY A 40 15.84 -12.67 -27.41
N THR A 41 16.96 -12.73 -26.68
CA THR A 41 17.94 -13.84 -26.78
C THR A 41 17.29 -15.16 -26.37
N ARG A 42 16.38 -15.12 -25.40
CA ARG A 42 15.62 -16.28 -24.93
C ARG A 42 14.16 -15.91 -24.72
N GLY A 43 13.25 -16.69 -25.28
CA GLY A 43 11.83 -16.57 -24.96
C GLY A 43 11.53 -16.96 -23.50
N PHE A 44 10.52 -16.35 -22.90
CA PHE A 44 10.08 -16.69 -21.55
C PHE A 44 8.74 -17.45 -21.56
N ARG A 45 8.57 -18.35 -20.59
CA ARG A 45 7.35 -19.16 -20.43
C ARG A 45 6.34 -18.46 -19.53
N ARG A 46 5.13 -19.03 -19.45
CA ARG A 46 3.99 -18.50 -18.68
C ARG A 46 4.36 -18.14 -17.24
N ASP A 47 5.17 -18.94 -16.54
CA ASP A 47 5.55 -18.68 -15.14
C ASP A 47 6.39 -17.40 -14.98
N ALA A 48 7.31 -17.16 -15.90
CA ALA A 48 8.09 -15.92 -15.94
C ALA A 48 7.23 -14.74 -16.38
N ALA A 49 6.38 -14.96 -17.39
CA ALA A 49 5.41 -13.95 -17.86
C ALA A 49 4.45 -13.51 -16.76
N ASP A 50 3.95 -14.41 -15.91
CA ASP A 50 3.06 -14.08 -14.80
C ASP A 50 3.76 -13.17 -13.77
N LYS A 51 5.01 -13.46 -13.43
CA LYS A 51 5.82 -12.59 -12.55
C LYS A 51 6.00 -11.19 -13.14
N TYR A 52 6.31 -11.10 -14.43
CA TYR A 52 6.47 -9.81 -15.13
C TYR A 52 5.15 -9.05 -15.21
N ALA A 53 4.08 -9.73 -15.62
CA ALA A 53 2.74 -9.16 -15.72
C ALA A 53 2.25 -8.59 -14.39
N ARG A 54 2.42 -9.32 -13.29
CA ARG A 54 2.08 -8.85 -11.94
C ARG A 54 2.92 -7.63 -11.54
N LYS A 55 4.23 -7.68 -11.77
CA LYS A 55 5.14 -6.62 -11.32
C LYS A 55 5.00 -5.33 -12.11
N PHE A 56 4.74 -5.43 -13.40
CA PHE A 56 4.60 -4.29 -14.31
C PHE A 56 3.14 -3.89 -14.53
N HIS A 57 2.21 -4.49 -13.78
CA HIS A 57 0.78 -4.19 -13.85
C HIS A 57 0.16 -4.35 -15.26
N VAL A 58 0.69 -5.28 -16.06
CA VAL A 58 0.18 -5.58 -17.40
C VAL A 58 -0.54 -6.93 -17.48
N GLY A 59 -1.44 -7.09 -18.44
CA GLY A 59 -2.16 -8.33 -18.68
C GLY A 59 -1.23 -9.46 -19.11
N LEU A 60 -1.40 -10.65 -18.52
CA LEU A 60 -0.60 -11.84 -18.87
C LEU A 60 -0.80 -12.24 -20.34
N GLU A 61 -2.05 -12.26 -20.80
CA GLU A 61 -2.39 -12.60 -22.19
C GLU A 61 -1.79 -11.57 -23.17
N TRP A 62 -1.89 -10.28 -22.83
CA TRP A 62 -1.30 -9.21 -23.62
C TRP A 62 0.22 -9.35 -23.69
N LEU A 63 0.88 -9.66 -22.57
CA LEU A 63 2.33 -9.83 -22.55
C LEU A 63 2.76 -11.01 -23.43
N LEU A 64 2.06 -12.15 -23.37
CA LEU A 64 2.42 -13.36 -24.12
C LEU A 64 2.05 -13.31 -25.60
N THR A 65 0.90 -12.71 -25.93
CA THR A 65 0.30 -12.85 -27.28
C THR A 65 0.03 -11.51 -27.98
N GLY A 66 0.08 -10.40 -27.26
CA GLY A 66 -0.35 -9.08 -27.75
C GLY A 66 -1.87 -8.91 -27.82
N LYS A 67 -2.66 -9.89 -27.37
CA LYS A 67 -4.13 -9.85 -27.36
C LYS A 67 -4.67 -9.46 -25.97
N GLY A 68 -5.89 -8.91 -25.96
CA GLY A 68 -6.56 -8.50 -24.73
C GLY A 68 -6.04 -7.17 -24.15
N PRO A 69 -6.59 -6.74 -23.00
CA PRO A 69 -6.23 -5.48 -22.39
C PRO A 69 -4.78 -5.49 -21.88
N LYS A 70 -4.05 -4.40 -22.18
CA LYS A 70 -2.68 -4.20 -21.71
C LYS A 70 -2.62 -4.02 -20.20
N GLU A 71 -3.55 -3.29 -19.61
CA GLU A 71 -3.60 -3.08 -18.16
C GLU A 71 -4.17 -4.29 -17.44
N ARG A 72 -3.48 -4.72 -16.38
CA ARG A 72 -4.00 -5.75 -15.48
C ARG A 72 -5.03 -5.13 -14.55
N ARG A 73 -6.31 -5.28 -14.89
CA ARG A 73 -7.38 -5.04 -13.91
C ARG A 73 -7.22 -6.07 -12.78
N PRO A 74 -7.20 -5.66 -11.50
CA PRO A 74 -7.31 -6.64 -10.43
C PRO A 74 -8.58 -7.46 -10.67
N ALA A 75 -8.48 -8.78 -10.55
CA ALA A 75 -9.66 -9.63 -10.63
C ALA A 75 -10.64 -9.13 -9.56
N LYS A 76 -11.87 -8.77 -9.95
CA LYS A 76 -12.93 -8.52 -8.99
C LYS A 76 -13.07 -9.80 -8.15
N ILE A 77 -12.98 -9.67 -6.83
CA ILE A 77 -13.27 -10.77 -5.92
C ILE A 77 -14.75 -11.14 -6.20
N PRO A 78 -15.07 -12.41 -6.49
CA PRO A 78 -16.47 -12.80 -6.63
C PRO A 78 -17.20 -12.46 -5.32
N ALA A 79 -18.38 -11.84 -5.42
CA ALA A 79 -19.09 -11.29 -4.26
C ALA A 79 -19.32 -12.32 -3.13
N SER A 80 -19.36 -13.61 -3.45
CA SER A 80 -19.48 -14.72 -2.50
C SER A 80 -18.27 -14.94 -1.58
N GLU A 81 -17.10 -14.40 -1.92
CA GLU A 81 -15.86 -14.51 -1.13
C GLU A 81 -15.41 -13.16 -0.54
N GLN A 82 -16.22 -12.11 -0.74
CA GLN A 82 -15.92 -10.77 -0.25
C GLN A 82 -16.06 -10.76 1.28
N ARG A 83 -14.94 -10.80 1.98
CA ARG A 83 -14.92 -10.50 3.43
C ARG A 83 -15.13 -9.01 3.64
N TYR A 84 -15.61 -8.66 4.82
CA TYR A 84 -15.79 -7.29 5.28
C TYR A 84 -14.96 -7.05 6.53
N VAL A 85 -14.55 -5.80 6.73
CA VAL A 85 -13.88 -5.35 7.96
C VAL A 85 -14.61 -4.15 8.53
N ALA A 86 -14.55 -4.03 9.85
CA ALA A 86 -15.15 -2.92 10.59
C ALA A 86 -14.52 -1.58 10.18
N LEU A 87 -15.35 -0.61 9.81
CA LEU A 87 -14.97 0.80 9.73
C LEU A 87 -15.14 1.40 11.13
N VAL A 88 -14.01 1.63 11.82
CA VAL A 88 -14.00 1.98 13.24
C VAL A 88 -13.92 3.48 13.50
N GLY A 89 -13.71 4.30 12.46
CA GLY A 89 -13.61 5.74 12.63
C GLY A 89 -13.20 6.50 11.37
N TYR A 90 -13.04 7.80 11.57
CA TYR A 90 -12.52 8.74 10.56
C TYR A 90 -11.23 9.38 11.05
N VAL A 91 -10.30 9.67 10.13
CA VAL A 91 -9.08 10.43 10.39
C VAL A 91 -9.07 11.65 9.48
N GLY A 92 -9.13 12.85 10.05
CA GLY A 92 -9.13 14.08 9.27
C GLY A 92 -8.07 15.09 9.65
N ALA A 93 -8.06 16.19 8.91
CA ALA A 93 -7.20 17.34 9.19
C ALA A 93 -7.65 18.02 10.49
N GLY A 94 -6.71 18.30 11.39
CA GLY A 94 -6.96 19.17 12.54
C GLY A 94 -7.64 18.54 13.76
N ALA A 95 -7.27 17.31 14.14
CA ALA A 95 -7.50 16.73 15.49
C ALA A 95 -8.82 16.00 15.78
N GLU A 96 -9.88 16.14 15.00
CA GLU A 96 -11.14 15.48 15.37
C GLU A 96 -11.25 14.06 14.80
N THR A 97 -10.91 13.07 15.61
CA THR A 97 -11.21 11.68 15.35
C THR A 97 -12.28 11.18 16.31
N HIS A 98 -13.43 10.79 15.75
CA HIS A 98 -14.44 10.02 16.47
C HIS A 98 -14.01 8.55 16.40
N PHE A 99 -13.23 8.11 17.38
CA PHE A 99 -12.94 6.69 17.57
C PHE A 99 -13.81 6.19 18.70
N PHE A 100 -14.68 5.25 18.39
CA PHE A 100 -15.40 4.49 19.40
C PHE A 100 -14.73 3.14 19.55
N ALA A 101 -13.56 3.10 20.22
CA ALA A 101 -12.86 1.85 20.49
C ALA A 101 -13.69 0.83 21.31
N ASN A 102 -14.84 1.26 21.85
CA ASN A 102 -15.76 0.46 22.65
C ASN A 102 -17.22 0.43 22.10
N ASP A 103 -17.53 1.05 20.96
CA ASP A 103 -18.89 0.96 20.36
C ASP A 103 -18.90 0.06 19.12
N ALA A 104 -20.11 -0.32 18.71
CA ALA A 104 -20.34 -1.02 17.46
C ALA A 104 -19.65 -0.27 16.28
N PRO A 105 -19.12 -1.00 15.29
CA PRO A 105 -18.50 -0.39 14.12
C PRO A 105 -19.46 0.58 13.44
N LEU A 106 -18.92 1.66 12.87
CA LEU A 106 -19.72 2.68 12.18
C LEU A 106 -20.35 2.11 10.92
N ASP A 107 -19.62 1.22 10.25
CA ASP A 107 -20.01 0.56 9.01
C ASP A 107 -19.12 -0.69 8.79
N GLU A 108 -19.39 -1.43 7.73
CA GLU A 108 -18.52 -2.50 7.23
C GLU A 108 -18.06 -2.17 5.81
N VAL A 109 -16.76 -2.36 5.56
CA VAL A 109 -16.18 -2.09 4.24
C VAL A 109 -15.56 -3.35 3.63
N PRO A 110 -15.56 -3.50 2.29
CA PRO A 110 -14.93 -4.64 1.64
C PRO A 110 -13.46 -4.80 2.06
N ALA A 111 -13.13 -5.98 2.59
CA ALA A 111 -11.79 -6.30 3.03
C ALA A 111 -10.84 -6.42 1.83
N PRO A 112 -9.67 -5.75 1.83
CA PRO A 112 -8.67 -6.00 0.81
C PRO A 112 -8.06 -7.40 0.95
N ASN A 113 -7.43 -7.88 -0.13
CA ASN A 113 -6.72 -9.16 -0.11
C ASN A 113 -5.62 -9.17 0.95
N GLY A 114 -5.50 -10.27 1.69
CA GLY A 114 -4.45 -10.45 2.70
C GLY A 114 -4.74 -9.79 4.05
N THR A 115 -5.99 -9.41 4.30
CA THR A 115 -6.48 -9.00 5.63
C THR A 115 -6.54 -10.16 6.61
N THR A 116 -6.38 -9.83 7.88
CA THR A 116 -6.50 -10.73 9.04
C THR A 116 -7.87 -10.56 9.69
N GLU A 117 -8.22 -11.43 10.64
CA GLU A 117 -9.47 -11.28 11.42
C GLU A 117 -9.44 -10.04 12.34
N GLU A 118 -8.27 -9.51 12.65
CA GLU A 118 -8.07 -8.31 13.48
C GLU A 118 -8.00 -7.02 12.65
N THR A 119 -8.11 -7.12 11.32
CA THR A 119 -8.03 -5.94 10.44
C THR A 119 -9.26 -5.07 10.60
N VAL A 120 -9.02 -3.78 10.85
CA VAL A 120 -10.02 -2.72 10.86
C VAL A 120 -9.67 -1.65 9.83
N ALA A 121 -10.64 -0.80 9.52
CA ALA A 121 -10.49 0.32 8.61
C ALA A 121 -10.81 1.66 9.28
N VAL A 122 -10.14 2.71 8.84
CA VAL A 122 -10.56 4.11 9.04
C VAL A 122 -10.70 4.80 7.69
N GLU A 123 -11.60 5.77 7.59
CA GLU A 123 -11.76 6.60 6.40
C GLU A 123 -11.05 7.94 6.60
N ILE A 124 -10.27 8.35 5.61
CA ILE A 124 -9.63 9.67 5.57
C ILE A 124 -10.69 10.71 5.24
N ARG A 125 -10.67 11.84 5.96
CA ARG A 125 -11.55 12.98 5.70
C ARG A 125 -10.77 14.29 5.58
N GLY A 126 -10.88 14.94 4.44
CA GLY A 126 -10.19 16.19 4.12
C GLY A 126 -8.73 15.98 3.73
N ASP A 127 -7.94 17.04 3.86
CA ASP A 127 -6.66 17.17 3.15
C ASP A 127 -5.42 16.74 3.95
N SER A 128 -5.59 16.05 5.08
CA SER A 128 -4.50 15.69 6.01
C SER A 128 -3.40 14.81 5.41
N LEU A 129 -3.71 14.12 4.31
CA LEU A 129 -2.76 13.36 3.49
C LEU A 129 -2.63 13.90 2.06
N GLY A 130 -3.29 15.02 1.78
CA GLY A 130 -3.52 15.56 0.44
C GLY A 130 -4.93 15.24 -0.06
N SER A 131 -5.52 16.19 -0.78
CA SER A 131 -6.91 16.13 -1.27
C SER A 131 -7.21 14.90 -2.14
N PHE A 132 -6.20 14.33 -2.80
CA PHE A 132 -6.33 13.08 -3.56
C PHE A 132 -6.73 11.86 -2.72
N PHE A 133 -6.47 11.90 -1.42
CA PHE A 133 -6.74 10.81 -0.49
C PHE A 133 -7.99 11.04 0.35
N ASP A 134 -8.73 12.12 0.11
CA ASP A 134 -10.02 12.32 0.77
C ASP A 134 -10.94 11.12 0.47
N ARG A 135 -11.67 10.66 1.49
CA ARG A 135 -12.55 9.49 1.47
C ARG A 135 -11.86 8.13 1.29
N TRP A 136 -10.53 8.06 1.19
CA TRP A 136 -9.84 6.77 1.09
C TRP A 136 -9.96 5.96 2.39
N LEU A 137 -10.02 4.64 2.24
CA LEU A 137 -10.00 3.70 3.36
C LEU A 137 -8.57 3.28 3.66
N VAL A 138 -8.22 3.26 4.94
CA VAL A 138 -6.92 2.85 5.45
C VAL A 138 -7.10 1.67 6.37
N PHE A 139 -6.41 0.58 6.05
CA PHE A 139 -6.51 -0.69 6.75
C PHE A 139 -5.28 -0.93 7.62
N TYR A 140 -5.50 -1.34 8.86
CA TYR A 140 -4.46 -1.66 9.82
C TYR A 140 -4.95 -2.73 10.81
N ASP A 141 -4.01 -3.37 11.47
CA ASP A 141 -4.19 -4.30 12.59
C ASP A 141 -2.93 -4.24 13.48
N ASP A 142 -2.74 -5.22 14.37
CA ASP A 142 -1.50 -5.38 15.14
C ASP A 142 -1.12 -4.11 15.94
N VAL A 143 -2.08 -3.57 16.69
CA VAL A 143 -1.93 -2.34 17.47
C VAL A 143 -0.89 -2.53 18.57
N ARG A 144 0.17 -1.70 18.56
CA ARG A 144 1.29 -1.77 19.50
C ARG A 144 1.19 -0.73 20.61
N ARG A 145 1.35 -1.18 21.85
CA ARG A 145 1.37 -0.38 23.09
C ARG A 145 2.46 -0.91 24.03
N PRO A 146 3.62 -0.26 24.19
CA PRO A 146 4.09 0.95 23.51
C PRO A 146 4.51 0.70 22.04
N VAL A 147 4.86 1.78 21.34
CA VAL A 147 5.40 1.73 19.97
C VAL A 147 6.70 0.92 19.92
N THR A 148 6.76 -0.03 18.99
CA THR A 148 7.93 -0.87 18.73
C THR A 148 8.82 -0.29 17.62
N THR A 149 10.08 -0.72 17.56
CA THR A 149 11.10 -0.10 16.69
C THR A 149 10.87 -0.33 15.20
N ASP A 150 10.14 -1.37 14.83
CA ASP A 150 9.77 -1.72 13.45
C ASP A 150 8.74 -0.75 12.84
N LEU A 151 8.01 0.00 13.67
CA LEU A 151 7.09 1.06 13.25
C LEU A 151 7.80 2.38 12.90
N ILE A 152 9.09 2.52 13.26
CA ILE A 152 9.88 3.70 12.92
C ILE A 152 10.09 3.77 11.40
N ASN A 153 9.94 4.96 10.86
CA ASN A 153 9.96 5.29 9.43
C ASN A 153 8.85 4.63 8.61
N ARG A 154 7.82 4.05 9.24
CA ARG A 154 6.63 3.51 8.57
C ARG A 154 5.47 4.50 8.66
N LEU A 155 4.62 4.50 7.64
CA LEU A 155 3.33 5.15 7.71
C LEU A 155 2.44 4.34 8.65
N CYS A 156 1.94 4.98 9.69
CA CYS A 156 1.17 4.33 10.74
C CYS A 156 -0.13 5.09 10.99
N VAL A 157 -1.14 4.38 11.49
CA VAL A 157 -2.22 4.97 12.27
C VAL A 157 -1.70 5.11 13.69
N VAL A 158 -1.82 6.31 14.27
CA VAL A 158 -1.16 6.70 15.51
C VAL A 158 -2.17 7.37 16.43
N GLY A 159 -2.35 6.84 17.64
CA GLY A 159 -3.03 7.54 18.73
C GLY A 159 -2.03 8.23 19.64
N ILE A 160 -2.22 9.53 19.89
CA ILE A 160 -1.38 10.33 20.79
C ILE A 160 -2.14 10.72 22.06
N GLU A 161 -1.42 11.15 23.10
CA GLU A 161 -1.98 11.35 24.46
C GLU A 161 -3.13 12.36 24.55
N ASP A 162 -3.27 13.27 23.59
CA ASP A 162 -4.38 14.23 23.56
C ASP A 162 -5.65 13.64 22.92
N GLY A 163 -5.69 12.32 22.69
CA GLY A 163 -6.83 11.59 22.14
C GLY A 163 -6.93 11.64 20.61
N ARG A 164 -6.07 12.40 19.93
CA ARG A 164 -6.08 12.49 18.46
C ARG A 164 -5.55 11.20 17.84
N ILE A 165 -6.20 10.78 16.76
CA ILE A 165 -5.72 9.69 15.91
C ILE A 165 -5.33 10.25 14.55
N LEU A 166 -4.12 9.90 14.11
CA LEU A 166 -3.48 10.52 12.96
C LEU A 166 -2.91 9.42 12.05
N ILE A 167 -2.85 9.70 10.75
CA ILE A 167 -2.07 8.88 9.82
C ILE A 167 -0.78 9.64 9.51
N LYS A 168 0.34 9.17 10.06
CA LYS A 168 1.64 9.85 9.98
C LYS A 168 2.78 8.87 9.88
N LYS A 169 3.90 9.31 9.31
CA LYS A 169 5.15 8.56 9.41
C LYS A 169 5.80 8.83 10.76
N ILE A 170 6.11 7.76 11.50
CA ILE A 170 6.77 7.88 12.81
C ILE A 170 8.27 8.04 12.62
N GLN A 171 8.89 8.98 13.33
CA GLN A 171 10.34 9.14 13.40
C GLN A 171 10.79 9.22 14.87
N ARG A 172 11.99 8.72 15.17
CA ARG A 172 12.58 8.82 16.52
C ARG A 172 12.88 10.28 16.86
N SER A 173 12.53 10.68 18.08
CA SER A 173 13.07 11.87 18.72
C SER A 173 14.44 11.58 19.36
N LYS A 174 15.21 12.63 19.64
CA LYS A 174 16.37 12.59 20.55
C LYS A 174 15.95 12.42 22.01
N SER A 175 14.75 12.86 22.37
CA SER A 175 14.18 12.74 23.69
C SER A 175 13.63 11.33 23.91
N ARG A 176 14.01 10.70 25.02
CA ARG A 176 13.60 9.33 25.32
C ARG A 176 12.09 9.24 25.47
N GLY A 177 11.47 8.32 24.73
CA GLY A 177 10.02 8.06 24.78
C GLY A 177 9.16 9.04 23.98
N LEU A 178 9.76 9.95 23.22
CA LEU A 178 9.07 10.86 22.31
C LEU A 178 9.37 10.52 20.85
N PHE A 179 8.49 10.99 19.97
CA PHE A 179 8.54 10.74 18.53
C PHE A 179 8.20 12.01 17.76
N HIS A 180 8.64 12.06 16.50
CA HIS A 180 8.16 13.03 15.52
C HIS A 180 7.16 12.35 14.59
N LEU A 181 6.08 13.05 14.26
CA LEU A 181 5.07 12.60 13.31
C LEU A 181 5.14 13.46 12.06
N LEU A 182 5.42 12.83 10.92
CA LEU A 182 5.59 13.51 9.65
C LEU A 182 4.38 13.31 8.74
N SER A 183 3.97 14.38 8.08
CA SER A 183 3.00 14.38 6.98
C SER A 183 3.69 14.72 5.66
N GLN A 184 3.02 14.50 4.53
CA GLN A 184 3.45 15.07 3.25
C GLN A 184 2.98 16.51 3.06
N THR A 185 1.80 16.84 3.61
CA THR A 185 1.09 18.10 3.31
C THR A 185 1.03 19.07 4.48
N GLU A 186 1.40 18.62 5.68
CA GLU A 186 1.31 19.39 6.92
C GLU A 186 2.69 19.48 7.61
N PRO A 187 2.95 20.54 8.39
CA PRO A 187 4.15 20.62 9.22
C PRO A 187 4.30 19.40 10.15
N PRO A 188 5.54 19.01 10.48
CA PRO A 188 5.77 17.90 11.39
C PRO A 188 5.31 18.24 12.81
N ILE A 189 4.74 17.24 13.49
CA ILE A 189 4.46 17.32 14.92
C ILE A 189 5.68 16.76 15.64
N LEU A 190 6.35 17.58 16.45
CA LEU A 190 7.63 17.22 17.05
C LEU A 190 7.47 16.82 18.52
N ASP A 191 8.28 15.87 18.97
CA ASP A 191 8.47 15.53 20.39
C ASP A 191 7.17 15.18 21.12
N VAL A 192 6.34 14.34 20.49
CA VAL A 192 5.07 13.87 21.05
C VAL A 192 5.18 12.46 21.58
N ARG A 193 4.39 12.16 22.62
CA ARG A 193 4.19 10.79 23.08
C ARG A 193 3.12 10.11 22.24
N ILE A 194 3.42 8.90 21.80
CA ILE A 194 2.48 8.02 21.11
C ILE A 194 1.97 7.01 22.12
N GLU A 195 0.65 6.95 22.32
CA GLU A 195 0.02 5.94 23.17
C GLU A 195 0.01 4.58 22.50
N TRP A 196 -0.34 4.56 21.21
CA TRP A 196 -0.41 3.35 20.41
C TRP A 196 -0.16 3.65 18.94
N ALA A 197 0.35 2.67 18.21
CA ALA A 197 0.49 2.75 16.76
C ALA A 197 0.30 1.40 16.08
N ALA A 198 -0.15 1.45 14.83
CA ALA A 198 -0.28 0.30 13.95
C ALA A 198 0.21 0.69 12.55
N ALA A 199 0.95 -0.21 11.89
CA ALA A 199 1.40 0.05 10.53
C ALA A 199 0.21 0.06 9.56
N VAL A 200 0.20 1.02 8.63
CA VAL A 200 -0.77 1.00 7.53
C VAL A 200 -0.43 -0.17 6.61
N LYS A 201 -1.37 -1.12 6.47
CA LYS A 201 -1.21 -2.30 5.62
C LYS A 201 -1.69 -2.06 4.19
N ASN A 202 -2.77 -1.31 4.04
CA ASN A 202 -3.34 -1.00 2.73
C ASN A 202 -4.08 0.33 2.76
N MET A 203 -4.15 1.00 1.60
CA MET A 203 -4.95 2.20 1.39
C MET A 203 -5.66 2.07 0.04
N VAL A 204 -6.97 2.23 0.01
CA VAL A 204 -7.76 2.12 -1.23
C VAL A 204 -8.74 3.29 -1.35
N PRO A 205 -9.02 3.79 -2.57
CA PRO A 205 -10.12 4.70 -2.77
C PRO A 205 -11.44 4.00 -2.42
N LYS A 206 -12.34 4.71 -1.73
CA LYS A 206 -13.68 4.23 -1.40
C LYS A 206 -14.60 4.28 -2.61
#